data_AF-A0A6J6ZGU1-F1
#
_entry.id   AF-A0A6J6ZGU1-F1
#
_cell.length_a   1.000
_cell.length_b   1.000
_cell.length_c   1.000
_cell.angle_alpha   90.00
_cell.angle_beta   90.00
_cell.angle_gamma   90.00
#
_symmetry.space_group_name_H-M   'P 1'
#
loop_
_entity.id
_entity.type
_entity.pdbx_description
1 polymer ?
#
loop_
_entity_poly.entity_id
_entity_poly.type
_entity_poly.pdbx_seq_one_letter_code
_entity_poly.pdbx_strand_id
1 'polypeptide(L)'
;MTRVMILTFTSSKRWDDNQHPHESPILMWLPMAMLAIGSVASGFLLSRGNALKNWLEPLFEHHGEHEELLAPIVVSGMALVAVAIGVAIAVMKYQLSDVENVAPENVSIFTRIARRDLLQDDINEALFMRPGQALTSVLVKIDQSVVDGAVRGVGKMALGSGSTLRKTQTGFVRSYAVLILIGAATLIAAIWVVTK
;
A
#
# COMPACT_ATOMS: atom_id res chain seq x y z
N MET A 1 2.58 16.23 -20.58
CA MET A 1 4.05 16.41 -20.57
C MET A 1 4.51 17.80 -21.01
N THR A 2 4.07 18.34 -22.15
CA THR A 2 4.49 19.64 -22.68
C THR A 2 4.41 20.80 -21.68
N ARG A 3 3.32 20.87 -20.90
CA ARG A 3 3.18 21.86 -19.80
C ARG A 3 4.36 21.83 -18.81
N VAL A 4 4.77 20.65 -18.36
CA VAL A 4 5.86 20.49 -17.37
C VAL A 4 7.17 20.94 -17.98
N MET A 5 7.46 20.52 -19.22
CA MET A 5 8.69 20.92 -19.91
C MET A 5 8.78 22.44 -20.07
N ILE A 6 7.69 23.09 -20.50
CA ILE A 6 7.66 24.54 -20.70
C ILE A 6 7.84 25.28 -19.37
N LEU A 7 7.03 24.93 -18.36
CA LEU A 7 7.04 25.63 -17.08
C LEU A 7 8.35 25.49 -16.31
N THR A 8 9.09 24.39 -16.52
CA THR A 8 10.36 24.15 -15.82
C THR A 8 11.56 24.72 -16.55
N PHE A 9 11.61 24.63 -17.89
CA PHE A 9 12.85 24.88 -18.63
C PHE A 9 12.81 26.05 -19.61
N THR A 10 11.67 26.35 -20.24
CA THR A 10 11.61 27.36 -21.33
C THR A 10 10.82 28.62 -20.97
N SER A 11 10.04 28.58 -19.90
CA SER A 11 9.30 29.72 -19.36
C SER A 11 10.23 30.71 -18.64
N SER A 12 9.71 31.92 -18.38
CA SER A 12 10.36 32.92 -17.52
C SER A 12 10.79 32.34 -16.17
N LYS A 13 11.91 32.87 -15.64
CA LYS A 13 12.45 32.51 -14.32
C LYS A 13 11.43 32.84 -13.23
N ARG A 14 11.13 31.85 -12.38
CA ARG A 14 10.19 31.96 -11.25
C ARG A 14 10.79 31.51 -9.91
N TRP A 15 12.12 31.46 -9.84
CA TRP A 15 12.88 31.08 -8.65
C TRP A 15 13.45 32.31 -7.95
N ASP A 16 13.59 32.25 -6.62
CA ASP A 16 14.04 33.33 -5.74
C ASP A 16 15.49 33.77 -6.03
N ASP A 17 15.83 35.04 -5.89
CA ASP A 17 17.05 35.63 -6.43
C ASP A 17 18.37 35.00 -5.93
N ASN A 18 18.34 34.33 -4.78
CA ASN A 18 19.50 33.67 -4.17
C ASN A 18 19.77 32.22 -4.64
N GLN A 19 19.02 31.68 -5.60
CA GLN A 19 19.27 30.31 -6.08
C GLN A 19 20.29 30.27 -7.22
N HIS A 20 21.09 29.21 -7.29
CA HIS A 20 22.04 29.01 -8.38
C HIS A 20 21.89 27.59 -8.94
N PRO A 21 20.96 27.37 -9.90
CA PRO A 21 20.81 26.07 -10.53
C PRO A 21 22.11 25.65 -11.21
N HIS A 22 22.59 24.45 -10.88
CA HIS A 22 23.75 23.86 -11.51
C HIS A 22 23.36 22.57 -12.24
N GLU A 23 24.15 22.19 -13.24
CA GLU A 23 23.94 20.96 -13.98
C GLU A 23 24.18 19.72 -13.07
N SER A 24 23.58 18.61 -13.47
CA SER A 24 23.76 17.33 -12.79
C SER A 24 25.19 16.79 -12.96
N PRO A 25 25.80 16.18 -11.93
CA PRO A 25 27.10 15.53 -12.07
C PRO A 25 27.06 14.39 -13.11
N ILE A 26 28.23 14.07 -13.69
CA ILE A 26 28.34 13.06 -14.75
C ILE A 26 27.80 11.68 -14.34
N LEU A 27 27.84 11.37 -13.04
CA LEU A 27 27.33 10.11 -12.49
C LEU A 27 25.81 9.95 -12.66
N MET A 28 25.06 11.06 -12.72
CA MET A 28 23.61 11.07 -12.98
C MET A 28 23.32 11.26 -14.47
N TRP A 29 24.11 12.09 -15.16
CA TRP A 29 23.94 12.36 -16.59
C TRP A 29 24.16 11.12 -17.46
N LEU A 30 25.18 10.31 -17.14
CA LEU A 30 25.58 9.17 -17.97
C LEU A 30 24.50 8.07 -18.06
N PRO A 31 23.85 7.63 -16.95
CA PRO A 31 22.69 6.74 -17.04
C PRO A 31 21.56 7.30 -17.91
N MET A 32 21.23 8.59 -17.79
CA MET A 32 20.17 9.21 -18.60
C MET A 32 20.54 9.24 -20.09
N ALA A 33 21.79 9.58 -20.43
CA ALA A 33 22.28 9.59 -21.80
C ALA A 33 22.22 8.18 -22.43
N MET A 34 22.63 7.16 -21.68
CA MET A 34 22.54 5.76 -22.13
C MET A 34 21.10 5.33 -22.39
N LEU A 35 20.17 5.68 -21.51
CA LEU A 35 18.74 5.40 -21.70
C LEU A 35 18.15 6.15 -22.90
N ALA A 36 18.56 7.40 -23.13
CA ALA A 36 18.13 8.19 -24.28
C ALA A 36 18.59 7.56 -25.60
N ILE A 37 19.87 7.14 -25.67
CA ILE A 37 20.41 6.42 -26.82
C ILE A 37 19.67 5.10 -27.03
N GLY A 38 19.42 4.35 -25.95
CA GLY A 38 18.63 3.11 -25.99
C GLY A 38 17.22 3.34 -26.52
N SER A 39 16.53 4.39 -26.08
CA SER A 39 15.19 4.75 -26.56
C SER A 39 15.15 5.04 -28.05
N VAL A 40 16.12 5.82 -28.56
CA VAL A 40 16.22 6.12 -30.00
C VAL A 40 16.57 4.87 -30.80
N ALA A 41 17.54 4.08 -30.34
CA ALA A 41 17.97 2.85 -31.01
C ALA A 41 16.85 1.81 -31.06
N SER A 42 16.18 1.54 -29.94
CA SER A 42 15.03 0.63 -29.87
C SER A 42 13.87 1.14 -30.74
N GLY A 43 13.55 2.43 -30.70
CA GLY A 43 12.53 3.02 -31.57
C GLY A 43 12.84 2.82 -33.05
N PHE A 44 14.08 3.06 -33.46
CA PHE A 44 14.52 2.81 -34.83
C PHE A 44 14.45 1.33 -35.21
N LEU A 45 14.95 0.43 -34.36
CA LEU A 45 14.94 -1.01 -34.62
C LEU A 45 13.52 -1.56 -34.76
N LEU A 46 12.60 -1.16 -33.88
CA LEU A 46 11.21 -1.60 -33.89
C LEU A 46 10.39 -0.99 -35.03
N SER A 47 10.74 0.22 -35.47
CA SER A 47 10.09 0.88 -36.61
C SER A 47 10.48 0.26 -37.98
N ARG A 48 11.48 -0.63 -38.04
CA ARG A 48 11.89 -1.25 -39.32
C ARG A 48 11.00 -2.44 -39.68
N GLY A 49 10.35 -2.35 -40.83
CA GLY A 49 9.53 -3.43 -41.38
C GLY A 49 8.37 -3.78 -40.44
N ASN A 50 8.17 -5.08 -40.20
CA ASN A 50 7.12 -5.60 -39.32
C ASN A 50 7.64 -6.02 -37.93
N ALA A 51 8.84 -5.56 -37.52
CA ALA A 51 9.48 -6.01 -36.27
C ALA A 51 8.60 -5.78 -35.03
N LEU A 52 7.99 -4.59 -34.91
CA LEU A 52 7.07 -4.30 -33.81
C LEU A 52 5.82 -5.18 -33.84
N LYS A 53 5.23 -5.40 -35.03
CA LYS A 53 4.03 -6.23 -35.19
C LYS A 53 4.29 -7.67 -34.77
N ASN A 54 5.39 -8.26 -35.24
CA ASN A 54 5.75 -9.64 -34.93
C ASN A 54 6.13 -9.81 -33.44
N TRP A 55 6.71 -8.79 -32.81
CA TRP A 55 7.00 -8.81 -31.38
C TRP A 55 5.72 -8.74 -30.53
N LEU A 56 4.71 -8.01 -30.99
CA LEU A 56 3.43 -7.85 -30.31
C LEU A 56 2.43 -8.98 -30.60
N GLU A 57 2.59 -9.72 -31.69
CA GLU A 57 1.69 -10.78 -32.15
C GLU A 57 1.21 -11.74 -31.05
N PRO A 58 2.07 -12.25 -30.13
CA PRO A 58 1.63 -13.16 -29.07
C PRO A 58 0.61 -12.57 -28.09
N LEU A 59 0.56 -11.24 -27.96
CA LEU A 59 -0.41 -10.56 -27.09
C LEU A 59 -1.81 -10.48 -27.73
N PHE A 60 -1.90 -10.67 -29.05
CA PHE A 60 -3.11 -10.45 -29.83
C PHE A 60 -3.65 -11.70 -30.53
N GLU A 61 -2.95 -12.84 -30.48
CA GLU A 61 -3.33 -14.12 -31.11
C GLU A 61 -4.76 -14.62 -30.79
N HIS A 62 -5.38 -14.17 -29.69
CA HIS A 62 -6.68 -14.65 -29.22
C HIS A 62 -7.87 -13.71 -29.48
N HIS A 63 -7.65 -12.55 -30.12
CA HIS A 63 -8.72 -11.61 -30.44
C HIS A 63 -9.04 -11.67 -31.94
N GLY A 64 -10.20 -12.26 -32.26
CA GLY A 64 -10.70 -12.43 -33.63
C GLY A 64 -10.81 -11.10 -34.39
N GLU A 65 -10.76 -11.21 -35.72
CA GLU A 65 -10.67 -10.09 -36.66
C GLU A 65 -11.59 -8.92 -36.29
N HIS A 66 -10.98 -7.84 -35.77
CA HIS A 66 -11.63 -6.56 -35.65
C HIS A 66 -11.69 -5.95 -37.06
N GLU A 67 -12.88 -5.63 -37.56
CA GLU A 67 -13.00 -4.82 -38.77
C GLU A 67 -12.29 -3.48 -38.53
N GLU A 68 -11.24 -3.22 -39.30
CA GLU A 68 -10.55 -1.93 -39.28
C GLU A 68 -11.48 -0.87 -39.89
N LEU A 69 -12.23 -0.18 -39.04
CA LEU A 69 -13.15 0.90 -39.45
C LEU A 69 -12.43 2.04 -40.20
N LEU A 70 -11.13 2.23 -39.94
CA LEU A 70 -10.29 3.24 -40.58
C LEU A 70 -8.90 2.66 -40.86
N ALA A 71 -8.31 3.07 -41.99
CA ALA A 71 -6.96 2.66 -42.34
C ALA A 71 -5.95 3.10 -41.24
N PRO A 72 -4.95 2.28 -40.87
CA PRO A 72 -4.02 2.57 -39.78
C PRO A 72 -3.26 3.90 -39.93
N ILE A 73 -3.00 4.31 -41.17
CA ILE A 73 -2.37 5.59 -41.49
C ILE A 73 -3.26 6.79 -41.10
N VAL A 74 -4.58 6.66 -41.24
CA VAL A 74 -5.54 7.70 -40.89
C VAL A 74 -5.60 7.83 -39.37
N VAL A 75 -5.68 6.71 -38.65
CA VAL A 75 -5.67 6.70 -37.17
C VAL A 75 -4.38 7.32 -36.64
N SER A 76 -3.23 6.94 -37.22
CA SER A 76 -1.92 7.50 -36.86
C SER A 76 -1.84 9.00 -37.16
N GLY A 77 -2.36 9.44 -38.30
CA GLY A 77 -2.47 10.84 -38.67
C GLY A 77 -3.36 11.64 -37.70
N MET A 78 -4.52 11.12 -37.34
CA MET A 78 -5.42 11.73 -36.35
C MET A 78 -4.75 11.85 -34.98
N ALA A 79 -4.02 10.82 -34.54
CA ALA A 79 -3.28 10.85 -33.29
C ALA A 79 -2.19 11.94 -33.31
N LEU A 80 -1.41 12.04 -34.39
CA LEU A 80 -0.39 13.07 -34.56
C LEU A 80 -0.98 14.48 -34.57
N VAL A 81 -2.12 14.68 -35.25
CA VAL A 81 -2.84 15.95 -35.26
C VAL A 81 -3.33 16.32 -33.85
N ALA A 82 -3.91 15.37 -33.11
CA ALA A 82 -4.35 15.61 -31.74
C ALA A 82 -3.18 16.00 -30.81
N VAL A 83 -2.03 15.34 -30.97
CA VAL A 83 -0.80 15.69 -30.24
C VAL A 83 -0.33 17.10 -30.61
N ALA A 84 -0.29 17.43 -31.90
CA ALA A 84 0.11 18.76 -32.37
C ALA A 84 -0.80 19.87 -31.82
N ILE A 85 -2.12 19.65 -31.81
CA ILE A 85 -3.09 20.58 -31.21
C ILE A 85 -2.80 20.75 -29.71
N GLY A 86 -2.60 19.65 -28.97
CA GLY A 86 -2.29 19.70 -27.54
C GLY A 86 -1.00 20.45 -27.24
N VAL A 87 0.04 20.27 -28.06
CA VAL A 87 1.31 21.01 -27.97
C VAL A 87 1.09 22.49 -28.26
N ALA A 88 0.37 22.83 -29.32
CA ALA A 88 0.08 24.23 -29.68
C ALA A 88 -0.68 24.96 -28.58
N ILE A 89 -1.72 24.35 -28.00
CA ILE A 89 -2.47 24.90 -26.87
C ILE A 89 -1.55 25.11 -25.66
N ALA A 90 -0.67 24.13 -25.36
CA ALA A 90 0.25 24.25 -24.24
C ALA A 90 1.26 25.39 -24.42
N VAL A 91 1.82 25.56 -25.63
CA VAL A 91 2.75 26.65 -25.95
C VAL A 91 2.05 28.01 -25.83
N MET A 92 0.87 28.17 -26.43
CA MET A 92 0.09 29.41 -26.34
C MET A 92 -0.24 29.78 -24.89
N LYS A 93 -0.64 28.80 -24.08
CA LYS A 93 -1.09 29.03 -22.70
C LYS A 93 0.04 29.20 -21.68
N TYR A 94 1.17 28.52 -21.86
CA TYR A 94 2.22 28.45 -20.82
C TYR A 94 3.54 29.09 -21.22
N GLN A 95 3.82 29.27 -22.50
CA GLN A 95 5.05 29.92 -22.97
C GLN A 95 4.81 31.36 -23.42
N LEU A 96 3.66 31.64 -24.03
CA LEU A 96 3.31 32.97 -24.55
C LEU A 96 2.45 33.81 -23.60
N SER A 97 2.01 33.24 -22.48
CA SER A 97 1.20 33.94 -21.46
C SER A 97 1.98 34.02 -20.15
N ASP A 98 1.82 35.12 -19.42
CA ASP A 98 2.36 35.25 -18.06
C ASP A 98 1.57 34.35 -17.10
N VAL A 99 2.30 33.45 -16.42
CA VAL A 99 1.74 32.51 -15.45
C VAL A 99 2.22 32.91 -14.07
N GLU A 100 1.30 33.21 -13.17
CA GLU A 100 1.61 33.57 -11.79
C GLU A 100 2.39 32.47 -11.05
N ASN A 101 3.20 32.90 -10.08
CA ASN A 101 4.00 32.00 -9.23
C ASN A 101 3.14 31.21 -8.23
N VAL A 102 1.96 31.74 -7.91
CA VAL A 102 1.02 31.11 -6.97
C VAL A 102 -0.09 30.44 -7.76
N ALA A 103 -0.43 29.21 -7.36
CA ALA A 103 -1.54 28.51 -7.99
C ALA A 103 -2.86 29.23 -7.67
N PRO A 104 -3.71 29.53 -8.66
CA PRO A 104 -4.98 30.19 -8.40
C PRO A 104 -5.86 29.30 -7.50
N GLU A 105 -6.46 29.90 -6.48
CA GLU A 105 -7.34 29.23 -5.51
C GLU A 105 -8.81 29.21 -5.96
N ASN A 106 -9.24 30.25 -6.69
CA ASN A 106 -10.58 30.33 -7.24
C ASN A 106 -10.66 29.58 -8.58
N VAL A 107 -10.75 28.26 -8.49
CA VAL A 107 -10.88 27.36 -9.65
C VAL A 107 -12.19 26.60 -9.62
N SER A 108 -12.62 26.13 -10.80
CA SER A 108 -13.80 25.29 -10.92
C SER A 108 -13.70 24.02 -10.08
N ILE A 109 -14.85 23.47 -9.71
CA ILE A 109 -14.96 22.23 -8.92
C ILE A 109 -14.21 21.09 -9.62
N PHE A 110 -14.32 20.99 -10.95
CA PHE A 110 -13.59 19.97 -11.74
C PHE A 110 -12.07 20.13 -11.63
N THR A 111 -11.55 21.36 -11.66
CA THR A 111 -10.11 21.60 -11.46
C THR A 111 -9.68 21.26 -10.04
N ARG A 112 -10.52 21.56 -9.05
CA ARG A 112 -10.24 21.19 -7.64
C ARG A 112 -10.18 19.67 -7.46
N ILE A 113 -11.11 18.94 -8.06
CA ILE A 113 -11.14 17.46 -8.05
C ILE A 113 -9.92 16.89 -8.77
N ALA A 114 -9.60 17.38 -9.98
CA ALA A 114 -8.43 16.93 -10.74
C ALA A 114 -7.11 17.22 -10.02
N ARG A 115 -7.03 18.31 -9.24
CA ARG A 115 -5.86 18.62 -8.40
C ARG A 115 -5.71 17.67 -7.19
N ARG A 116 -6.79 17.04 -6.75
CA ARG A 116 -6.80 16.09 -5.62
C ARG A 116 -6.89 14.64 -6.12
N ASP A 117 -6.17 14.34 -7.20
CA ASP A 117 -6.11 13.02 -7.86
C ASP A 117 -7.49 12.36 -8.06
N LEU A 118 -8.45 13.14 -8.56
CA LEU A 118 -9.83 12.71 -8.80
C LEU A 118 -10.54 12.15 -7.54
N LEU A 119 -10.08 12.52 -6.34
CA LEU A 119 -10.55 12.02 -5.03
C LEU A 119 -10.30 10.52 -4.81
N GLN A 120 -9.45 9.87 -5.63
CA GLN A 120 -9.17 8.44 -5.51
C GLN A 120 -8.52 8.13 -4.16
N ASP A 121 -7.57 8.94 -3.72
CA ASP A 121 -6.93 8.79 -2.41
C ASP A 121 -7.93 8.99 -1.26
N ASP A 122 -8.81 9.99 -1.36
CA ASP A 122 -9.80 10.26 -0.32
C ASP A 122 -10.78 9.09 -0.14
N ILE A 123 -11.21 8.51 -1.26
CA ILE A 123 -12.09 7.33 -1.25
C ILE A 123 -11.35 6.15 -0.62
N ASN A 124 -10.10 5.91 -1.03
CA ASN A 124 -9.31 4.82 -0.45
C ASN A 124 -9.08 5.01 1.06
N GLU A 125 -8.80 6.23 1.48
CA GLU A 125 -8.57 6.57 2.88
C GLU A 125 -9.84 6.38 3.71
N ALA A 126 -10.96 6.93 3.25
CA ALA A 126 -12.22 6.92 3.97
C ALA A 126 -12.88 5.53 3.99
N LEU A 127 -12.81 4.80 2.87
CA LEU A 127 -13.53 3.54 2.69
C LEU A 127 -12.71 2.32 3.11
N PHE A 128 -11.40 2.31 2.89
CA PHE A 128 -10.56 1.15 3.17
C PHE A 128 -9.59 1.38 4.33
N MET A 129 -8.80 2.46 4.29
CA MET A 129 -7.73 2.66 5.27
C MET A 129 -8.26 2.88 6.69
N ARG A 130 -9.09 3.91 6.92
CA ARG A 130 -9.57 4.26 8.26
C ARG A 130 -10.44 3.16 8.89
N PRO A 131 -11.41 2.55 8.17
CA PRO A 131 -12.17 1.44 8.72
C PRO A 131 -11.31 0.21 8.98
N GLY A 132 -10.34 -0.10 8.12
CA GLY A 132 -9.40 -1.21 8.30
C GLY A 132 -8.51 -1.03 9.54
N GLN A 133 -8.04 0.20 9.78
CA GLN A 133 -7.30 0.54 11.00
C GLN A 133 -8.17 0.41 12.25
N ALA A 134 -9.42 0.91 12.21
CA ALA A 134 -10.36 0.78 13.31
C ALA A 134 -10.65 -0.68 13.64
N LEU A 135 -10.95 -1.50 12.61
CA LEU A 135 -11.19 -2.94 12.76
C LEU A 135 -10.00 -3.66 13.39
N THR A 136 -8.79 -3.39 12.90
CA THR A 136 -7.56 -3.97 13.45
C THR A 136 -7.37 -3.57 14.92
N SER A 137 -7.62 -2.31 15.26
CA SER A 137 -7.49 -1.84 16.65
C SER A 137 -8.47 -2.54 17.61
N VAL A 138 -9.68 -2.85 17.13
CA VAL A 138 -10.68 -3.59 17.91
C VAL A 138 -10.28 -5.05 18.07
N LEU A 139 -9.83 -5.69 16.99
CA LEU A 139 -9.36 -7.08 17.02
C LEU A 139 -8.21 -7.28 18.00
N VAL A 140 -7.22 -6.37 18.00
CA VAL A 140 -6.09 -6.42 18.94
C VAL A 140 -6.56 -6.26 20.39
N LYS A 141 -7.52 -5.37 20.66
CA LYS A 141 -8.08 -5.23 22.01
C LYS A 141 -8.83 -6.48 22.47
N ILE A 142 -9.57 -7.13 21.56
CA ILE A 142 -10.28 -8.37 21.83
C ILE A 142 -9.27 -9.48 22.17
N ASP A 143 -8.21 -9.63 21.36
CA ASP A 143 -7.16 -10.63 21.60
C ASP A 143 -6.51 -10.46 22.98
N GLN A 144 -6.06 -9.24 23.30
CA GLN A 144 -5.45 -8.91 24.59
C GLN A 144 -6.40 -9.07 25.79
N SER A 145 -7.70 -8.90 25.59
CA SER A 145 -8.69 -8.97 26.67
C SER A 145 -9.22 -10.39 26.88
N VAL A 146 -9.50 -11.10 25.78
CA VAL A 146 -10.17 -12.40 25.79
C VAL A 146 -9.16 -13.53 25.74
N VAL A 147 -8.27 -13.55 24.75
CA VAL A 147 -7.32 -14.65 24.56
C VAL A 147 -6.27 -14.62 25.66
N ASP A 148 -5.53 -13.51 25.77
CA ASP A 148 -4.55 -13.36 26.85
C ASP A 148 -5.22 -13.36 28.23
N GLY A 149 -6.44 -12.82 28.33
CA GLY A 149 -7.23 -12.85 29.56
C GLY A 149 -7.54 -14.27 30.02
N ALA A 150 -7.97 -15.14 29.11
CA ALA A 150 -8.23 -16.54 29.39
C ALA A 150 -6.95 -17.27 29.82
N VAL A 151 -5.84 -17.06 29.11
CA VAL A 151 -4.53 -17.68 29.45
C VAL A 151 -4.07 -17.24 30.85
N ARG A 152 -4.10 -15.94 31.14
CA ARG A 152 -3.78 -15.42 32.49
C ARG A 152 -4.76 -15.93 33.55
N GLY A 153 -6.02 -16.12 33.20
CA GLY A 153 -7.05 -16.68 34.06
C GLY A 153 -6.73 -18.11 34.50
N VAL A 154 -6.37 -18.98 33.55
CA VAL A 154 -5.94 -20.37 33.83
C VAL A 154 -4.71 -20.37 34.74
N GLY A 155 -3.71 -19.53 34.45
CA GLY A 155 -2.52 -19.40 35.30
C GLY A 155 -2.85 -18.95 36.73
N LYS A 156 -3.74 -17.95 36.88
CA LYS A 156 -4.21 -17.49 38.20
C LYS A 156 -4.97 -18.58 38.95
N MET A 157 -5.79 -19.37 38.29
CA MET A 157 -6.50 -20.49 38.91
C MET A 157 -5.52 -21.56 39.40
N ALA A 158 -4.53 -21.93 38.59
CA ALA A 158 -3.51 -22.90 38.99
C ALA A 158 -2.71 -22.43 40.22
N LEU A 159 -2.22 -21.19 40.19
CA LEU A 159 -1.50 -20.58 41.32
C LEU A 159 -2.39 -20.43 42.57
N GLY A 160 -3.66 -20.03 42.38
CA GLY A 160 -4.65 -19.90 43.45
C GLY A 160 -4.94 -21.23 44.14
N SER A 161 -5.16 -22.29 43.36
CA SER A 161 -5.32 -23.66 43.87
C SER A 161 -4.09 -24.13 44.63
N GLY A 162 -2.90 -23.94 44.07
CA GLY A 162 -1.63 -24.27 44.75
C GLY A 162 -1.45 -23.51 46.07
N SER A 163 -1.79 -22.22 46.10
CA SER A 163 -1.72 -21.40 47.32
C SER A 163 -2.71 -21.85 48.41
N THR A 164 -3.88 -22.35 48.00
CA THR A 164 -4.91 -22.86 48.92
C THR A 164 -4.50 -24.23 49.47
N LEU A 165 -4.04 -25.14 48.61
CA LEU A 165 -3.45 -26.42 49.00
C LEU A 165 -2.26 -26.23 49.93
N ARG A 166 -1.42 -25.21 49.74
CA ARG A 166 -0.31 -24.91 50.63
C ARG A 166 -0.76 -24.62 52.07
N LYS A 167 -1.94 -24.05 52.28
CA LYS A 167 -2.45 -23.75 53.64
C LYS A 167 -2.80 -25.01 54.45
N THR A 168 -3.05 -26.15 53.80
CA THR A 168 -3.32 -27.42 54.52
C THR A 168 -2.03 -28.01 55.12
N GLN A 169 -0.87 -27.58 54.64
CA GLN A 169 0.45 -27.96 55.15
C GLN A 169 0.88 -27.04 56.30
N THR A 170 0.34 -27.29 57.50
CA THR A 170 0.51 -26.40 58.68
C THR A 170 1.81 -26.61 59.46
N GLY A 171 2.56 -27.69 59.18
CA GLY A 171 3.81 -28.02 59.89
C GLY A 171 3.60 -28.65 61.30
N PHE A 172 2.37 -28.76 61.79
CA PHE A 172 2.06 -29.41 63.07
C PHE A 172 1.90 -30.92 62.93
N VAL A 173 2.79 -31.70 63.55
CA VAL A 173 2.81 -33.18 63.50
C VAL A 173 1.46 -33.81 63.89
N ARG A 174 0.75 -33.22 64.88
CA ARG A 174 -0.56 -33.71 65.34
C ARG A 174 -1.62 -33.67 64.22
N SER A 175 -1.62 -32.62 63.40
CA SER A 175 -2.55 -32.48 62.27
C SER A 175 -2.30 -33.53 61.20
N TYR A 176 -1.03 -33.88 60.95
CA TYR A 176 -0.66 -34.96 60.03
C TYR A 176 -1.10 -36.34 60.53
N ALA A 177 -0.93 -36.63 61.82
CA ALA A 177 -1.35 -37.90 62.41
C ALA A 177 -2.86 -38.13 62.24
N VAL A 178 -3.69 -37.11 62.47
CA VAL A 178 -5.14 -37.18 62.25
C VAL A 178 -5.48 -37.42 60.77
N LEU A 179 -4.82 -36.71 59.85
CA LEU A 179 -5.01 -36.88 58.41
C LEU A 179 -4.67 -38.30 57.93
N ILE A 180 -3.56 -38.87 58.41
CA ILE A 180 -3.17 -40.26 58.09
C ILE A 180 -4.21 -41.25 58.60
N LEU A 181 -4.71 -41.06 59.83
CA LEU A 181 -5.69 -41.94 60.45
C LEU A 181 -7.03 -41.90 59.68
N ILE A 182 -7.52 -40.69 59.33
CA ILE A 182 -8.69 -40.50 58.48
C ILE A 182 -8.47 -41.14 57.10
N GLY A 183 -7.30 -40.90 56.49
CA GLY A 183 -6.94 -41.46 55.19
C GLY A 183 -6.98 -42.98 55.18
N ALA A 184 -6.37 -43.63 56.18
CA ALA A 184 -6.36 -45.07 56.34
C ALA A 184 -7.79 -45.64 56.55
N ALA A 185 -8.58 -45.02 57.43
CA ALA A 185 -9.97 -45.44 57.67
C ALA A 185 -10.83 -45.33 56.40
N THR A 186 -10.68 -44.23 55.66
CA THR A 186 -11.40 -44.01 54.39
C THR A 186 -11.00 -45.04 53.33
N LEU A 187 -9.72 -45.37 53.23
CA LEU A 187 -9.20 -46.34 52.28
C LEU A 187 -9.71 -47.76 52.59
N ILE A 188 -9.72 -48.14 53.87
CA ILE A 188 -10.31 -49.41 54.33
C ILE A 188 -11.81 -49.46 54.01
N ALA A 189 -12.55 -48.39 54.28
CA ALA A 189 -13.98 -48.31 53.97
C ALA A 189 -14.24 -48.39 52.47
N ALA A 190 -13.47 -47.68 51.64
CA ALA A 190 -13.59 -47.72 50.19
C ALA A 190 -13.32 -49.13 49.63
N ILE A 191 -12.27 -49.80 50.12
CA ILE A 191 -11.99 -51.19 49.74
C ILE A 191 -13.17 -52.09 50.12
N TRP A 192 -13.66 -51.99 51.36
CA TRP A 192 -14.76 -52.82 51.85
C TRP A 192 -16.06 -52.64 51.06
N VAL A 193 -16.32 -51.44 50.54
CA VAL A 193 -17.46 -51.16 49.64
C VAL A 193 -17.26 -51.78 48.25
N VAL A 194 -16.02 -51.88 47.77
CA VAL A 194 -15.70 -52.43 46.44
C VAL A 194 -15.59 -53.96 46.45
N THR A 195 -15.14 -54.57 47.56
CA THR A 195 -15.00 -56.03 47.71
C THR A 195 -16.24 -56.73 48.25
N LYS A 196 -17.30 -55.98 48.59
CA LYS A 196 -18.64 -56.50 48.83
C LYS A 196 -19.50 -56.39 47.58
#